data_AF-A0A657PJ80-F1
#
_entry.id   AF-A0A657PJ80-F1
#
_cell.length_a   1.000
_cell.length_b   1.000
_cell.length_c   1.000
_cell.angle_alpha   90.00
_cell.angle_beta   90.00
_cell.angle_gamma   90.00
#
_symmetry.space_group_name_H-M   'P 1'
#
loop_
_entity.id
_entity.type
_entity.pdbx_description
1 polymer ?
#
loop_
_entity_poly.entity_id
_entity_poly.type
_entity_poly.pdbx_seq_one_letter_code
_entity_poly.pdbx_strand_id
1 'polypeptide(L)'
;MPKPRKSLISLDVTPYYHCVSRCVRRTFLCGTDALTGRSYEHRRGWVEQRLLELPRHFAIEVSAYAVMSNHTHLVLHINAQQAAAWSTTEVIERWHGLFSGHPLTHRFLKGETESGAEQAKVEEIAREWRQRLSSISWFMRCLNEPIARQANEEDQCSGRFWEGRYKSQALLDEAAVMACMAYVDLNPVRAKMADTPEASDHTSIQRRIQALEKSDTAPEEKNPQPAQLQPFVGYPREPMPEGLPFRLHDYLTLVDWTGRCLREDKRGAIDQALPPILER
;
A
#
# COMPACT_ATOMS: atom_id res chain seq x y z
N MET A 1 18.54 -9.64 20.11
CA MET A 1 18.84 -8.30 19.55
C MET A 1 17.92 -8.00 18.38
N PRO A 2 17.39 -6.77 18.22
CA PRO A 2 16.64 -6.40 17.03
C PRO A 2 17.55 -6.47 15.79
N LYS A 3 17.16 -7.26 14.78
CA LYS A 3 17.89 -7.43 13.53
C LYS A 3 17.77 -6.17 12.63
N PRO A 4 18.81 -5.77 11.88
CA PRO A 4 18.72 -4.68 10.90
C PRO A 4 17.67 -4.94 9.82
N ARG A 5 16.98 -3.92 9.30
CA ARG A 5 15.89 -4.07 8.31
C ARG A 5 16.28 -4.80 7.02
N LYS A 6 17.52 -4.64 6.56
CA LYS A 6 18.07 -5.41 5.43
C LYS A 6 18.03 -6.93 5.65
N SER A 7 17.82 -7.37 6.89
CA SER A 7 17.68 -8.78 7.29
C SER A 7 16.27 -9.15 7.75
N LEU A 8 15.30 -8.23 7.69
CA LEU A 8 13.88 -8.49 7.95
C LEU A 8 13.07 -8.67 6.65
N ILE A 9 13.59 -8.13 5.54
CA ILE A 9 13.03 -8.30 4.19
C ILE A 9 14.03 -9.14 3.40
N SER A 10 13.61 -10.30 2.95
CA SER A 10 14.38 -11.20 2.09
C SER A 10 13.46 -11.67 0.97
N LEU A 11 13.85 -11.32 -0.26
CA LEU A 11 13.15 -11.76 -1.47
C LEU A 11 13.34 -13.26 -1.73
N ASP A 12 14.38 -13.86 -1.15
CA ASP A 12 14.60 -15.32 -1.20
C ASP A 12 13.53 -16.09 -0.42
N VAL A 13 12.88 -15.42 0.55
CA VAL A 13 11.82 -16.01 1.37
C VAL A 13 10.43 -15.70 0.81
N THR A 14 10.15 -14.42 0.56
CA THR A 14 8.87 -13.98 -0.02
C THR A 14 8.96 -12.52 -0.50
N PRO A 15 8.27 -12.16 -1.60
CA PRO A 15 8.11 -10.78 -2.01
C PRO A 15 6.97 -10.04 -1.27
N TYR A 16 6.18 -10.72 -0.43
CA TYR A 16 5.00 -10.15 0.22
C TYR A 16 5.20 -9.82 1.71
N TYR A 17 4.77 -8.63 2.12
CA TYR A 17 4.92 -8.14 3.49
C TYR A 17 3.70 -7.36 3.98
N HIS A 18 3.28 -7.66 5.20
CA HIS A 18 2.33 -6.83 5.95
C HIS A 18 3.09 -5.74 6.72
N CYS A 19 2.76 -4.48 6.45
CA CYS A 19 3.37 -3.31 7.06
C CYS A 19 2.36 -2.51 7.89
N VAL A 20 2.79 -2.03 9.06
CA VAL A 20 1.97 -1.21 9.95
C VAL A 20 2.74 0.00 10.47
N SER A 21 2.19 1.20 10.29
CA SER A 21 2.68 2.45 10.87
C SER A 21 1.65 3.01 11.84
N ARG A 22 2.04 3.36 13.07
CA ARG A 22 1.16 3.88 14.12
C ARG A 22 1.62 5.24 14.62
N CYS A 23 0.67 6.16 14.83
CA CYS A 23 0.94 7.51 15.35
C CYS A 23 1.13 7.51 16.86
N VAL A 24 1.91 8.46 17.39
CA VAL A 24 2.16 8.60 18.83
C VAL A 24 0.96 9.16 19.59
N ARG A 25 0.99 8.95 20.92
CA ARG A 25 0.06 9.43 21.95
C ARG A 25 -0.62 10.77 21.60
N ARG A 26 -1.96 10.74 21.56
CA ARG A 26 -2.89 11.86 21.32
C ARG A 26 -2.84 12.50 19.94
N THR A 27 -1.93 12.08 19.07
CA THR A 27 -1.97 12.46 17.66
C THR A 27 -2.83 11.46 16.91
N PHE A 28 -4.02 11.90 16.50
CA PHE A 28 -4.84 11.14 15.59
C PHE A 28 -4.17 11.13 14.21
N LEU A 29 -4.08 9.96 13.59
CA LEU A 29 -3.78 9.92 12.15
C LEU A 29 -4.93 10.57 11.41
N CYS A 30 -6.15 10.22 11.79
CA CYS A 30 -7.42 10.74 11.30
C CYS A 30 -8.54 10.46 12.32
N GLY A 31 -9.73 11.02 12.09
CA GLY A 31 -10.88 10.89 12.96
C GLY A 31 -11.02 12.01 13.99
N THR A 32 -12.03 11.90 14.85
CA THR A 32 -12.37 12.94 15.82
C THR A 32 -11.67 12.72 17.16
N ASP A 33 -11.00 13.75 17.65
CA ASP A 33 -10.47 13.76 19.01
C ASP A 33 -11.61 13.89 20.01
N ALA A 34 -11.82 12.83 20.81
CA ALA A 34 -12.88 12.79 21.81
C ALA A 34 -12.73 13.84 22.93
N LEU A 35 -11.53 14.38 23.15
CA LEU A 35 -11.29 15.39 24.18
C LEU A 35 -11.60 16.81 23.69
N THR A 36 -11.15 17.15 22.48
CA THR A 36 -11.29 18.52 21.93
C THR A 36 -12.46 18.68 20.96
N GLY A 37 -13.03 17.58 20.47
CA GLY A 37 -14.04 17.57 19.41
C GLY A 37 -13.48 17.90 18.02
N ARG A 38 -12.17 18.19 17.89
CA ARG A 38 -11.54 18.51 16.60
C ARG A 38 -11.50 17.27 15.71
N SER A 39 -11.97 17.41 14.48
CA SER A 39 -11.87 16.36 13.46
C SER A 39 -10.57 16.48 12.67
N TYR A 40 -9.91 15.34 12.49
CA TYR A 40 -8.76 15.14 11.62
C TYR A 40 -9.08 14.16 10.49
N GLU A 41 -10.36 13.90 10.23
CA GLU A 41 -10.80 12.90 9.26
C GLU A 41 -10.31 13.21 7.83
N HIS A 42 -10.15 14.49 7.49
CA HIS A 42 -9.58 14.93 6.22
C HIS A 42 -8.19 14.37 5.94
N ARG A 43 -7.40 14.06 6.98
CA ARG A 43 -6.06 13.46 6.84
C ARG A 43 -6.11 12.06 6.23
N ARG A 44 -7.23 11.33 6.37
CA ARG A 44 -7.37 9.97 5.82
C ARG A 44 -7.20 9.97 4.30
N GLY A 45 -7.80 10.95 3.63
CA GLY A 45 -7.63 11.17 2.19
C GLY A 45 -6.19 11.50 1.80
N TRP A 46 -5.47 12.31 2.59
CA TRP A 46 -4.05 12.60 2.35
C TRP A 46 -3.20 11.33 2.37
N VAL A 47 -3.44 10.47 3.36
CA VAL A 47 -2.73 9.19 3.52
C VAL A 47 -3.00 8.29 2.33
N GLU A 48 -4.26 8.09 1.96
CA GLU A 48 -4.65 7.23 0.85
C GLU A 48 -4.13 7.75 -0.50
N GLN A 49 -4.29 9.05 -0.78
CA GLN A 49 -3.82 9.65 -2.03
C GLN A 49 -2.32 9.44 -2.19
N ARG A 50 -1.54 9.70 -1.13
CA ARG A 50 -0.10 9.49 -1.17
C ARG A 50 0.25 8.02 -1.35
N LEU A 51 -0.40 7.13 -0.60
CA LEU A 51 -0.17 5.68 -0.69
C LEU A 51 -0.35 5.17 -2.13
N LEU A 52 -1.39 5.62 -2.83
CA LEU A 52 -1.74 5.14 -4.16
C LEU A 52 -0.98 5.84 -5.29
N GLU A 53 -0.30 6.95 -4.99
CA GLU A 53 0.63 7.61 -5.91
C GLU A 53 1.97 6.87 -5.99
N LEU A 54 2.48 6.38 -4.86
CA LEU A 54 3.84 5.81 -4.75
C LEU A 54 4.13 4.62 -5.69
N PRO A 55 3.20 3.68 -5.95
CA PRO A 55 3.43 2.58 -6.90
C PRO A 55 3.78 3.03 -8.32
N ARG A 56 3.49 4.28 -8.70
CA ARG A 56 3.90 4.83 -10.01
C ARG A 56 5.42 4.98 -10.13
N HIS A 57 6.13 5.10 -9.00
CA HIS A 57 7.56 5.32 -8.95
C HIS A 57 8.33 4.09 -8.45
N PHE A 58 7.74 3.34 -7.52
CA PHE A 58 8.37 2.17 -6.89
C PHE A 58 8.04 0.87 -7.63
N ALA A 59 8.94 -0.12 -7.53
CA ALA A 59 8.68 -1.50 -7.90
C ALA A 59 8.00 -2.23 -6.74
N ILE A 60 6.99 -1.56 -6.17
CA ILE A 60 6.24 -2.01 -5.00
C ILE A 60 4.77 -1.78 -5.28
N GLU A 61 4.03 -2.88 -5.25
CA GLU A 61 2.60 -2.91 -5.52
C GLU A 61 1.84 -2.97 -4.19
N VAL A 62 0.64 -2.39 -4.16
CA VAL A 62 -0.26 -2.43 -3.01
C VAL A 62 -1.31 -3.50 -3.27
N SER A 63 -1.22 -4.62 -2.54
CA SER A 63 -2.19 -5.73 -2.64
C SER A 63 -3.46 -5.43 -1.85
N ALA A 64 -3.30 -4.90 -0.63
CA ALA A 64 -4.39 -4.44 0.23
C ALA A 64 -3.95 -3.30 1.15
N TYR A 65 -4.87 -2.45 1.58
CA TYR A 65 -4.64 -1.43 2.60
C TYR A 65 -5.91 -1.06 3.37
N ALA A 66 -5.71 -0.59 4.59
CA ALA A 66 -6.72 0.11 5.38
C ALA A 66 -6.05 1.27 6.13
N VAL A 67 -6.56 2.49 5.92
CA VAL A 67 -6.19 3.63 6.76
C VAL A 67 -7.11 3.62 7.98
N MET A 68 -6.56 3.48 9.18
CA MET A 68 -7.29 3.48 10.45
C MET A 68 -7.07 4.80 11.19
N SER A 69 -7.86 5.10 12.22
CA SER A 69 -7.81 6.41 12.92
C SER A 69 -6.45 6.77 13.54
N ASN A 70 -5.61 5.79 13.87
CA ASN A 70 -4.28 6.03 14.47
C ASN A 70 -3.15 5.19 13.85
N HIS A 71 -3.42 4.43 12.78
CA HIS A 71 -2.41 3.62 12.12
C HIS A 71 -2.83 3.24 10.69
N THR A 72 -1.89 2.76 9.90
CA THR A 72 -2.15 2.15 8.58
C THR A 72 -1.82 0.68 8.60
N HIS A 73 -2.59 -0.11 7.85
CA HIS A 73 -2.28 -1.50 7.51
C HIS A 73 -2.07 -1.60 6.00
N LEU A 74 -0.93 -2.14 5.56
CA LEU A 74 -0.60 -2.30 4.13
C LEU A 74 -0.12 -3.72 3.87
N VAL A 75 -0.63 -4.37 2.82
CA VAL A 75 -0.03 -5.57 2.24
C VAL A 75 0.68 -5.14 0.96
N LEU A 76 2.01 -5.26 0.97
CA LEU A 76 2.88 -4.80 -0.11
C LEU A 76 3.56 -5.98 -0.79
N HIS A 77 3.73 -5.89 -2.11
CA HIS A 77 4.45 -6.84 -2.94
C HIS A 77 5.66 -6.15 -3.58
N ILE A 78 6.85 -6.75 -3.50
CA ILE A 78 8.06 -6.24 -4.15
C ILE A 78 8.20 -6.92 -5.53
N ASN A 79 8.00 -6.16 -6.61
CA ASN A 79 8.16 -6.65 -7.98
C ASN A 79 9.62 -6.53 -8.43
N ALA A 80 10.47 -7.46 -7.97
CA ALA A 80 11.91 -7.44 -8.26
C ALA A 80 12.22 -7.59 -9.75
N GLN A 81 11.38 -8.31 -10.48
CA GLN A 81 11.50 -8.49 -11.94
C GLN A 81 11.29 -7.16 -12.66
N GLN A 82 10.24 -6.41 -12.31
CA GLN A 82 9.99 -5.08 -12.85
C GLN A 82 11.17 -4.13 -12.55
N ALA A 83 11.69 -4.16 -11.32
CA ALA A 83 12.85 -3.34 -10.97
C ALA A 83 14.10 -3.66 -11.81
N ALA A 84 14.35 -4.95 -12.06
CA ALA A 84 15.48 -5.42 -12.85
C ALA A 84 15.33 -5.08 -14.33
N ALA A 85 14.10 -5.02 -14.85
CA ALA A 85 13.82 -4.68 -16.24
C ALA A 85 14.01 -3.19 -16.58
N TRP A 86 13.99 -2.30 -15.58
CA TRP A 86 14.14 -0.86 -15.83
C TRP A 86 15.52 -0.50 -16.37
N SER A 87 15.51 0.26 -17.45
CA SER A 87 16.67 0.99 -17.96
C SER A 87 17.15 2.05 -16.95
N THR A 88 18.39 2.51 -17.14
CA THR A 88 18.96 3.60 -16.35
C THR A 88 18.14 4.88 -16.44
N THR A 89 17.63 5.20 -17.62
CA THR A 89 16.71 6.33 -17.85
C THR A 89 15.45 6.21 -17.00
N GLU A 90 14.75 5.07 -17.06
CA GLU A 90 13.51 4.86 -16.28
C GLU A 90 13.75 4.96 -14.77
N VAL A 91 14.86 4.43 -14.26
CA VAL A 91 15.20 4.55 -12.84
C VAL A 91 15.39 6.01 -12.43
N ILE A 92 16.07 6.79 -13.27
CA ILE A 92 16.31 8.22 -13.02
C ILE A 92 15.00 8.99 -13.05
N GLU A 93 14.15 8.79 -14.06
CA GLU A 93 12.85 9.47 -14.18
C GLU A 93 11.93 9.15 -12.99
N ARG A 94 11.85 7.87 -12.59
CA ARG A 94 11.08 7.44 -11.42
C ARG A 94 11.58 8.12 -10.15
N TRP A 95 12.90 8.21 -9.96
CA TRP A 95 13.51 8.89 -8.83
C TRP A 95 13.24 10.41 -8.85
N HIS A 96 13.36 11.04 -10.03
CA HIS A 96 13.09 12.47 -10.23
C HIS A 96 11.63 12.83 -9.95
N GLY A 97 10.71 11.91 -10.18
CA GLY A 97 9.30 12.08 -9.78
C GLY A 97 9.07 12.16 -8.27
N LEU A 98 10.04 11.76 -7.45
CA LEU A 98 9.96 11.79 -5.97
C LEU A 98 10.92 12.80 -5.33
N PHE A 99 12.06 13.05 -5.97
CA PHE A 99 13.18 13.81 -5.42
C PHE A 99 13.83 14.67 -6.51
N SER A 100 14.55 15.72 -6.12
CA SER A 100 15.21 16.65 -7.07
C SER A 100 16.31 16.05 -7.95
N GLY A 101 16.76 14.81 -7.69
CA GLY A 101 17.82 14.15 -8.45
C GLY A 101 19.23 14.71 -8.23
N HIS A 102 20.19 14.24 -9.01
CA HIS A 102 21.59 14.68 -9.00
C HIS A 102 21.89 15.50 -10.27
N PRO A 103 22.70 16.59 -10.24
CA PRO A 103 23.00 17.39 -11.44
C PRO A 103 23.46 16.56 -12.64
N LEU A 104 24.30 15.55 -12.41
CA LEU A 104 24.75 14.62 -13.44
C LEU A 104 23.61 13.82 -14.08
N THR A 105 22.60 13.41 -13.31
CA THR A 105 21.45 12.67 -13.84
C THR A 105 20.53 13.55 -14.69
N HIS A 106 20.44 14.85 -14.39
CA HIS A 106 19.76 15.82 -15.26
C HIS A 106 20.47 15.99 -16.60
N ARG A 107 21.81 16.10 -16.58
CA ARG A 107 22.62 16.13 -17.80
C ARG A 107 22.47 14.84 -18.61
N PHE A 108 22.48 13.68 -17.94
CA PHE A 108 22.29 12.39 -18.59
C PHE A 108 20.96 12.31 -19.36
N LEU A 109 19.85 12.72 -18.73
CA LEU A 109 18.53 12.73 -19.39
C LEU A 109 18.47 13.66 -20.61
N LYS A 110 19.33 14.68 -20.67
CA LYS A 110 19.45 15.59 -21.82
C LYS A 110 20.45 15.11 -22.89
N GLY A 111 21.12 13.98 -22.67
CA GLY A 111 22.20 13.50 -23.53
C GLY A 111 23.50 14.31 -23.40
N GLU A 112 23.67 15.08 -22.32
CA GLU A 112 24.80 16.00 -22.10
C GLU A 112 25.97 15.32 -21.34
N THR A 113 25.98 14.00 -21.21
CA THR A 113 27.08 13.23 -20.58
C THR A 113 27.98 12.61 -21.63
N GLU A 114 29.09 13.27 -21.93
CA GLU A 114 29.98 12.97 -23.05
C GLU A 114 31.10 11.99 -22.68
N SER A 115 31.52 11.97 -21.41
CA SER A 115 32.63 11.14 -20.97
C SER A 115 32.17 9.78 -20.42
N GLY A 116 32.98 8.74 -20.65
CA GLY A 116 32.73 7.42 -20.06
C GLY A 116 32.73 7.41 -18.53
N ALA A 117 33.47 8.33 -17.90
CA ALA A 117 33.48 8.49 -16.43
C ALA A 117 32.15 9.04 -15.90
N GLU A 118 31.56 10.02 -16.59
CA GLU A 118 30.23 10.55 -16.26
C GLU A 118 29.16 9.46 -16.40
N GLN A 119 29.18 8.71 -17.52
CA GLN A 119 28.24 7.62 -17.74
C GLN A 119 28.36 6.51 -16.68
N ALA A 120 29.59 6.11 -16.34
CA ALA A 120 29.83 5.13 -15.28
C ALA A 120 29.30 5.63 -13.92
N LYS A 121 29.43 6.93 -13.63
CA LYS A 121 28.91 7.49 -12.39
C LYS A 121 27.38 7.56 -12.37
N VAL A 122 26.75 7.86 -13.50
CA VAL A 122 25.29 7.79 -13.64
C VAL A 122 24.78 6.37 -13.39
N GLU A 123 25.43 5.36 -13.96
CA GLU A 123 25.08 3.96 -13.75
C GLU A 123 25.20 3.52 -12.28
N GLU A 124 26.22 4.01 -11.57
CA GLU A 124 26.36 3.78 -10.13
C GLU A 124 25.19 4.39 -9.35
N ILE A 125 24.83 5.65 -9.64
CA ILE A 125 23.71 6.35 -9.02
C ILE A 125 22.39 5.62 -9.30
N ALA A 126 22.15 5.24 -10.57
CA ALA A 126 20.94 4.53 -10.96
C ALA A 126 20.85 3.15 -10.30
N ARG A 127 21.97 2.42 -10.15
CA ARG A 127 21.98 1.16 -9.42
C ARG A 127 21.55 1.33 -7.97
N GLU A 128 22.03 2.36 -7.29
CA GLU A 128 21.60 2.68 -5.93
C GLU A 128 20.11 3.04 -5.90
N TRP A 129 19.65 3.91 -6.79
CA TRP A 129 18.24 4.32 -6.83
C TRP A 129 17.30 3.17 -7.15
N ARG A 130 17.66 2.24 -8.04
CA ARG A 130 16.89 1.02 -8.33
C ARG A 130 16.68 0.19 -7.06
N GLN A 131 17.74 0.00 -6.24
CA GLN A 131 17.63 -0.70 -4.95
C GLN A 131 16.70 0.03 -3.99
N ARG A 132 16.75 1.37 -3.95
CA ARG A 132 15.88 2.18 -3.10
C ARG A 132 14.42 2.14 -3.57
N LEU A 133 14.16 2.24 -4.87
CA LEU A 133 12.83 2.15 -5.49
C LEU A 133 12.20 0.75 -5.40
N SER A 134 12.97 -0.26 -5.01
CA SER A 134 12.50 -1.62 -4.73
C SER A 134 12.42 -1.93 -3.23
N SER A 135 12.64 -0.93 -2.37
CA SER A 135 12.73 -1.12 -0.92
C SER A 135 11.47 -0.65 -0.19
N ILE A 136 10.80 -1.56 0.52
CA ILE A 136 9.69 -1.20 1.42
C ILE A 136 10.12 -0.13 2.43
N SER A 137 11.38 -0.11 2.86
CA SER A 137 11.86 0.92 3.78
C SER A 137 11.83 2.32 3.19
N TRP A 138 12.15 2.45 1.90
CA TRP A 138 12.07 3.72 1.18
C TRP A 138 10.62 4.07 0.83
N PHE A 139 9.81 3.10 0.43
CA PHE A 139 8.37 3.30 0.21
C PHE A 139 7.67 3.83 1.46
N MET A 140 7.88 3.17 2.61
CA MET A 140 7.31 3.59 3.89
C MET A 140 7.86 4.94 4.35
N ARG A 141 9.11 5.29 3.98
CA ARG A 141 9.65 6.64 4.25
C ARG A 141 8.92 7.68 3.41
N CYS A 142 8.75 7.45 2.11
CA CYS A 142 8.07 8.35 1.18
C CYS A 142 6.56 8.50 1.48
N LEU A 143 5.97 7.49 2.12
CA LEU A 143 4.62 7.56 2.66
C LEU A 143 4.58 8.38 3.96
N ASN A 144 5.35 7.97 4.96
CA ASN A 144 5.20 8.45 6.33
C ASN A 144 5.73 9.87 6.57
N GLU A 145 6.84 10.27 5.91
CA GLU A 145 7.48 11.56 6.20
C GLU A 145 6.62 12.76 5.77
N PRO A 146 6.05 12.81 4.55
CA PRO A 146 5.20 13.94 4.16
C PRO A 146 3.97 14.08 5.05
N ILE A 147 3.34 12.95 5.41
CA ILE A 147 2.19 12.92 6.33
C ILE A 147 2.58 13.48 7.69
N ALA A 148 3.72 13.06 8.25
CA ALA A 148 4.19 13.54 9.54
C ALA A 148 4.49 15.05 9.52
N ARG A 149 5.14 15.53 8.45
CA ARG A 149 5.47 16.94 8.30
C ARG A 149 4.21 17.80 8.20
N GLN A 150 3.29 17.42 7.34
CA GLN A 150 2.03 18.14 7.13
C GLN A 150 1.14 18.12 8.38
N ALA A 151 1.04 17.00 9.08
CA ALA A 151 0.26 16.90 10.29
C ALA A 151 0.87 17.70 11.46
N ASN A 152 2.20 17.64 11.65
CA ASN A 152 2.88 18.44 12.67
C ASN A 152 2.73 19.95 12.40
N GLU A 153 2.79 20.35 11.13
CA GLU A 153 2.55 21.74 10.71
C GLU A 153 1.10 22.17 11.02
N GLU A 154 0.10 21.34 10.68
CA GLU A 154 -1.32 21.59 10.99
C GLU A 154 -1.61 21.63 12.50
N ASP A 155 -0.87 20.83 13.27
CA ASP A 155 -0.96 20.76 14.74
C ASP A 155 -0.08 21.82 15.43
N GLN A 156 0.63 22.64 14.67
CA GLN A 156 1.57 23.66 15.17
C GLN A 156 2.55 23.11 16.22
N CYS A 157 3.00 21.87 16.03
CA CYS A 157 3.86 21.18 16.97
C CYS A 157 5.14 20.67 16.31
N SER A 158 6.12 20.33 17.15
CA SER A 158 7.35 19.69 16.71
C SER A 158 7.53 18.36 17.45
N GLY A 159 8.25 17.43 16.82
CA GLY A 159 8.53 16.13 17.41
C GLY A 159 8.08 14.96 16.54
N ARG A 160 8.02 13.78 17.17
CA ARG A 160 7.68 12.54 16.46
C ARG A 160 6.17 12.44 16.26
N PHE A 161 5.76 12.25 15.01
CA PHE A 161 4.37 11.91 14.67
C PHE A 161 4.09 10.40 14.74
N TRP A 162 5.06 9.57 14.30
CA TRP A 162 4.95 8.11 14.32
C TRP A 162 5.63 7.51 15.56
N GLU A 163 5.06 6.45 16.17
CA GLU A 163 5.59 5.75 17.38
C GLU A 163 7.01 5.23 17.20
N GLY A 164 7.43 5.08 15.94
CA GLY A 164 8.79 4.89 15.57
C GLY A 164 8.86 4.32 14.17
N ARG A 165 9.56 3.20 14.05
CA ARG A 165 9.71 2.46 12.82
C ARG A 165 8.43 1.67 12.53
N TYR A 166 7.97 1.67 11.27
CA TYR A 166 6.91 0.75 10.82
C TYR A 166 7.28 -0.71 11.16
N LYS A 167 6.27 -1.51 11.53
CA LYS A 167 6.37 -2.96 11.71
C LYS A 167 6.23 -3.64 10.35
N SER A 168 6.91 -4.77 10.16
CA SER A 168 6.85 -5.56 8.93
C SER A 168 6.84 -7.04 9.26
N GLN A 169 5.93 -7.78 8.63
CA GLN A 169 5.79 -9.23 8.77
C GLN A 169 5.80 -9.85 7.37
N ALA A 170 6.71 -10.81 7.13
CA ALA A 170 6.76 -11.58 5.90
C ALA A 170 5.53 -12.50 5.79
N LEU A 171 4.96 -12.60 4.58
CA LEU A 171 3.83 -13.48 4.26
C LEU A 171 4.34 -14.61 3.35
N LEU A 172 4.46 -15.81 3.91
CA LEU A 172 5.32 -16.86 3.36
C LEU A 172 4.69 -17.66 2.21
N ASP A 173 3.37 -17.59 2.05
CA ASP A 173 2.62 -18.30 1.03
C ASP A 173 1.35 -17.53 0.63
N GLU A 174 0.68 -18.00 -0.42
CA GLU A 174 -0.54 -17.36 -0.96
C GLU A 174 -1.68 -17.32 0.07
N ALA A 175 -1.79 -18.34 0.92
CA ALA A 175 -2.81 -18.39 1.97
C ALA A 175 -2.56 -17.32 3.04
N ALA A 176 -1.30 -17.11 3.44
CA ALA A 176 -0.89 -16.06 4.35
C ALA A 176 -1.12 -14.67 3.75
N VAL A 177 -0.86 -14.50 2.45
CA VAL A 177 -1.18 -13.25 1.72
C VAL A 177 -2.68 -12.99 1.75
N MET A 178 -3.49 -13.95 1.30
CA MET A 178 -4.94 -13.83 1.23
C MET A 178 -5.58 -13.58 2.62
N ALA A 179 -5.17 -14.34 3.64
CA ALA A 179 -5.65 -14.17 5.01
C ALA A 179 -5.25 -12.82 5.59
N CYS A 180 -4.04 -12.34 5.29
CA CYS A 180 -3.60 -11.02 5.72
C CYS A 180 -4.37 -9.90 5.03
N MET A 181 -4.60 -10.00 3.72
CA MET A 181 -5.43 -9.05 2.98
C MET A 181 -6.84 -8.97 3.56
N ALA A 182 -7.50 -10.12 3.78
CA ALA A 182 -8.83 -10.16 4.39
C ALA A 182 -8.82 -9.60 5.82
N TYR A 183 -7.76 -9.85 6.59
CA TYR A 183 -7.58 -9.21 7.90
C TYR A 183 -7.49 -7.67 7.78
N VAL A 184 -6.72 -7.16 6.82
CA VAL A 184 -6.54 -5.73 6.57
C VAL A 184 -7.86 -5.08 6.18
N ASP A 185 -8.55 -5.62 5.19
CA ASP A 185 -9.81 -5.10 4.65
C ASP A 185 -10.95 -5.17 5.68
N LEU A 186 -10.95 -6.13 6.60
CA LEU A 186 -11.94 -6.23 7.68
C LEU A 186 -11.62 -5.39 8.92
N ASN A 187 -10.48 -4.70 8.99
CA ASN A 187 -10.13 -3.95 10.20
C ASN A 187 -11.13 -2.83 10.53
N PRO A 188 -11.63 -2.02 9.58
CA PRO A 188 -12.64 -1.01 9.88
C PRO A 188 -13.93 -1.60 10.47
N VAL A 189 -14.46 -2.67 9.87
CA VAL A 189 -15.63 -3.40 10.39
C VAL A 189 -15.38 -3.92 11.81
N ARG A 190 -14.26 -4.61 12.02
CA ARG A 190 -13.89 -5.17 13.33
C ARG A 190 -13.68 -4.11 14.41
N ALA A 191 -13.28 -2.91 13.99
CA ALA A 191 -13.11 -1.76 14.86
C ALA A 191 -14.42 -0.97 15.11
N LYS A 192 -15.54 -1.33 14.48
CA LYS A 192 -16.80 -0.54 14.44
C LYS A 192 -16.60 0.87 13.85
N MET A 193 -15.75 0.98 12.84
CA MET A 193 -15.60 2.21 12.06
C MET A 193 -16.53 2.23 10.83
N ALA A 194 -16.97 1.05 10.39
CA ALA A 194 -17.95 0.84 9.34
C ALA A 194 -18.75 -0.43 9.65
N ASP A 195 -19.95 -0.54 9.11
CA ASP A 195 -20.79 -1.74 9.30
C ASP A 195 -20.48 -2.83 8.27
N THR A 196 -20.01 -2.44 7.08
CA THR A 196 -19.72 -3.34 5.97
C THR A 196 -18.42 -2.96 5.23
N PRO A 197 -17.82 -3.88 4.45
CA PRO A 197 -16.62 -3.57 3.67
C PRO A 197 -16.84 -2.49 2.59
N GLU A 198 -17.99 -2.47 1.91
CA GLU A 198 -18.35 -1.44 0.93
C GLU A 198 -18.50 -0.03 1.55
N ALA A 199 -18.93 0.03 2.82
CA ALA A 199 -19.01 1.27 3.60
C ALA A 199 -17.69 1.61 4.33
N SER A 200 -16.62 0.82 4.15
CA SER A 200 -15.33 1.04 4.80
C SER A 200 -14.46 1.99 3.96
N ASP A 201 -14.68 3.30 4.12
CA ASP A 201 -13.95 4.33 3.39
C ASP A 201 -12.42 4.20 3.51
N HIS A 202 -11.72 4.52 2.42
CA HIS A 202 -10.26 4.52 2.33
C HIS A 202 -9.63 3.14 2.62
N THR A 203 -10.22 2.10 2.01
CA THR A 203 -9.71 0.73 2.02
C THR A 203 -9.59 0.16 0.61
N SER A 204 -8.74 -0.85 0.45
CA SER A 204 -8.65 -1.57 -0.82
C SER A 204 -9.93 -2.32 -1.17
N ILE A 205 -10.62 -2.91 -0.20
CA ILE A 205 -11.86 -3.64 -0.44
C ILE A 205 -12.94 -2.74 -1.02
N GLN A 206 -13.15 -1.56 -0.44
CA GLN A 206 -14.11 -0.59 -0.97
C GLN A 206 -13.77 -0.23 -2.42
N ARG A 207 -12.50 0.10 -2.71
CA ARG A 207 -12.08 0.43 -4.09
C ARG A 207 -12.34 -0.69 -5.08
N ARG A 208 -12.14 -1.94 -4.66
CA ARG A 208 -12.38 -3.12 -5.50
C ARG A 208 -13.87 -3.31 -5.77
N ILE A 209 -14.72 -3.12 -4.76
CA ILE A 209 -16.19 -3.19 -4.90
C ILE A 209 -16.69 -2.06 -5.81
N GLN A 210 -16.27 -0.82 -5.56
CA GLN A 210 -16.65 0.33 -6.41
C GLN A 210 -16.20 0.18 -7.87
N ALA A 211 -15.10 -0.54 -8.13
CA ALA A 211 -14.67 -0.83 -9.50
C ALA A 211 -15.63 -1.79 -10.19
N LEU A 212 -16.14 -2.81 -9.47
CA LEU A 212 -17.15 -3.75 -9.97
C LEU A 212 -18.48 -3.04 -10.27
N GLU A 213 -19.00 -2.25 -9.33
CA GLU A 213 -20.27 -1.53 -9.48
C GLU A 213 -20.29 -0.59 -10.70
N LYS A 214 -19.15 0.06 -11.00
CA LYS A 214 -19.04 0.94 -12.18
C LYS A 214 -19.14 0.16 -13.49
N SER A 215 -18.73 -1.11 -13.54
CA SER A 215 -18.84 -1.92 -14.76
C SER A 215 -20.23 -2.42 -15.06
N ASP A 216 -21.12 -2.54 -14.06
CA ASP A 216 -22.51 -2.94 -14.32
C ASP A 216 -23.26 -1.91 -15.20
N THR A 217 -22.68 -0.73 -15.38
CA THR A 217 -23.15 0.33 -16.28
C THR A 217 -22.46 0.38 -17.65
N ALA A 218 -21.46 -0.47 -17.92
CA ALA A 218 -20.64 -0.46 -19.14
C ALA A 218 -20.62 -1.83 -19.86
N PRO A 219 -20.61 -1.91 -21.20
CA PRO A 219 -20.60 -3.19 -21.91
C PRO A 219 -19.21 -3.87 -21.83
N GLU A 220 -19.19 -5.14 -21.40
CA GLU A 220 -18.17 -6.17 -21.67
C GLU A 220 -16.73 -5.99 -21.13
N GLU A 221 -16.48 -5.27 -20.03
CA GLU A 221 -15.19 -5.43 -19.32
C GLU A 221 -15.19 -6.69 -18.44
N LYS A 222 -14.30 -7.64 -18.76
CA LYS A 222 -14.07 -8.83 -17.93
C LYS A 222 -13.46 -8.41 -16.59
N ASN A 223 -14.31 -8.28 -15.56
CA ASN A 223 -13.92 -8.14 -14.14
C ASN A 223 -13.04 -6.90 -13.88
N PRO A 224 -13.61 -5.67 -13.86
CA PRO A 224 -12.85 -4.43 -13.67
C PRO A 224 -12.12 -4.42 -12.33
N GLN A 225 -10.95 -3.79 -12.31
CA GLN A 225 -10.13 -3.70 -11.10
C GLN A 225 -9.48 -2.32 -10.99
N PRO A 226 -9.29 -1.80 -9.76
CA PRO A 226 -8.66 -0.50 -9.58
C PRO A 226 -7.18 -0.54 -10.01
N ALA A 227 -6.82 0.33 -10.96
CA ALA A 227 -5.48 0.37 -11.56
C ALA A 227 -4.34 0.67 -10.56
N GLN A 228 -4.64 1.27 -9.40
CA GLN A 228 -3.64 1.58 -8.38
C GLN A 228 -3.33 0.41 -7.43
N LEU A 229 -4.07 -0.70 -7.54
CA LEU A 229 -3.87 -1.90 -6.71
C LEU A 229 -3.38 -3.07 -7.54
N GLN A 230 -2.68 -3.99 -6.89
CA GLN A 230 -2.26 -5.24 -7.53
C GLN A 230 -3.51 -6.00 -8.02
N PRO A 231 -3.58 -6.38 -9.31
CA PRO A 231 -4.76 -7.03 -9.86
C PRO A 231 -4.84 -8.50 -9.42
N PHE A 232 -6.05 -9.00 -9.26
CA PHE A 232 -6.37 -10.42 -9.21
C PHE A 232 -6.31 -11.01 -10.61
N VAL A 233 -5.51 -12.05 -10.81
CA VAL A 233 -5.28 -12.65 -12.14
C VAL A 233 -5.90 -14.05 -12.29
N GLY A 234 -6.66 -14.48 -11.29
CA GLY A 234 -7.27 -15.80 -11.24
C GLY A 234 -6.32 -16.87 -10.74
N TYR A 235 -6.76 -18.12 -10.80
CA TYR A 235 -6.00 -19.26 -10.29
C TYR A 235 -4.70 -19.50 -11.05
N PRO A 236 -3.68 -20.11 -10.40
CA PRO A 236 -2.43 -20.50 -11.04
C PRO A 236 -2.67 -21.26 -12.36
N ARG A 237 -2.02 -20.78 -13.43
CA ARG A 237 -2.08 -21.36 -14.78
C ARG A 237 -0.81 -21.01 -15.54
N GLU A 238 -0.55 -21.71 -16.64
CA GLU A 238 0.62 -21.46 -17.50
C GLU A 238 0.20 -20.82 -18.84
N PRO A 239 0.77 -19.66 -19.24
CA PRO A 239 1.66 -18.81 -18.46
C PRO A 239 0.90 -18.09 -17.33
N MET A 240 1.59 -17.88 -16.20
CA MET A 240 1.03 -17.16 -15.04
C MET A 240 1.12 -15.64 -15.25
N PRO A 241 0.00 -14.90 -15.30
CA PRO A 241 0.05 -13.45 -15.38
C PRO A 241 0.59 -12.84 -14.08
N GLU A 242 1.20 -11.65 -14.16
CA GLU A 242 1.63 -10.91 -12.98
C GLU A 242 0.43 -10.38 -12.18
N GLY A 243 0.33 -10.79 -10.91
CA GLY A 243 -0.71 -10.33 -9.98
C GLY A 243 -1.00 -11.32 -8.87
N LEU A 244 -2.13 -11.12 -8.19
CA LEU A 244 -2.61 -11.98 -7.13
C LEU A 244 -3.21 -13.29 -7.70
N PRO A 245 -2.70 -14.48 -7.31
CA PRO A 245 -3.03 -15.77 -7.91
C PRO A 245 -4.39 -16.35 -7.47
N PHE A 246 -5.42 -15.51 -7.39
CA PHE A 246 -6.77 -15.89 -7.02
C PHE A 246 -7.78 -14.99 -7.72
N ARG A 247 -9.06 -15.39 -7.74
CA ARG A 247 -10.12 -14.58 -8.35
C ARG A 247 -10.61 -13.53 -7.35
N LEU A 248 -10.92 -12.34 -7.84
CA LEU A 248 -11.50 -11.27 -7.02
C LEU A 248 -12.82 -11.72 -6.36
N HIS A 249 -13.70 -12.39 -7.11
CA HIS A 249 -14.99 -12.87 -6.58
C HIS A 249 -14.80 -13.80 -5.38
N ASP A 250 -13.93 -14.81 -5.48
CA ASP A 250 -13.65 -15.74 -4.38
C ASP A 250 -13.06 -15.02 -3.16
N TYR A 251 -12.21 -14.01 -3.39
CA TYR A 251 -11.68 -13.18 -2.33
C TYR A 251 -12.78 -12.37 -1.62
N LEU A 252 -13.71 -11.76 -2.38
CA LEU A 252 -14.84 -11.05 -1.81
C LEU A 252 -15.73 -11.99 -0.98
N THR A 253 -16.00 -13.20 -1.49
CA THR A 253 -16.72 -14.25 -0.75
C THR A 253 -16.00 -14.61 0.55
N LEU A 254 -14.68 -14.81 0.50
CA LEU A 254 -13.87 -15.09 1.71
C LEU A 254 -13.96 -13.95 2.73
N VAL A 255 -13.85 -12.69 2.27
CA VAL A 255 -13.97 -11.50 3.14
C VAL A 255 -15.34 -11.45 3.80
N ASP A 256 -16.42 -11.71 3.06
CA ASP A 256 -17.79 -11.71 3.60
C ASP A 256 -17.97 -12.81 4.67
N TRP A 257 -17.59 -14.05 4.36
CA TRP A 257 -17.65 -15.16 5.32
C TRP A 257 -16.82 -14.87 6.58
N THR A 258 -15.59 -14.40 6.39
CA THR A 258 -14.67 -14.09 7.51
C THR A 258 -15.13 -12.88 8.32
N GLY A 259 -15.82 -11.93 7.68
CA GLY A 259 -16.35 -10.73 8.31
C GLY A 259 -17.58 -11.00 9.16
N ARG A 260 -18.38 -12.00 8.80
CA ARG A 260 -19.57 -12.47 9.55
C ARG A 260 -19.21 -13.27 10.80
N CYS A 261 -18.02 -13.87 10.86
CA CYS A 261 -17.57 -14.62 12.03
C CYS A 261 -17.51 -13.71 13.28
N LEU A 262 -18.35 -14.01 14.28
CA LEU A 262 -18.27 -13.39 15.59
C LEU A 262 -16.96 -13.78 16.26
N ARG A 263 -16.21 -12.77 16.70
CA ARG A 263 -14.93 -12.94 17.41
C ARG A 263 -15.02 -12.26 18.76
N GLU A 264 -14.79 -13.02 19.82
CA GLU A 264 -14.80 -12.50 21.20
C GLU A 264 -13.80 -11.35 21.39
N ASP A 265 -12.68 -11.35 20.65
CA ASP A 265 -11.64 -10.33 20.73
C ASP A 265 -11.90 -9.09 19.85
N LYS A 266 -13.01 -9.01 19.13
CA LYS A 266 -13.36 -7.90 18.23
C LYS A 266 -14.69 -7.25 18.60
N ARG A 267 -14.83 -5.98 18.24
CA ARG A 267 -16.02 -5.19 18.58
C ARG A 267 -17.12 -5.34 17.55
N GLY A 268 -16.76 -5.43 16.26
CA GLY A 268 -17.71 -5.52 15.15
C GLY A 268 -17.55 -6.78 14.32
N ALA A 269 -18.62 -7.13 13.62
CA ALA A 269 -18.72 -8.17 12.61
C ALA A 269 -19.78 -7.70 11.58
N ILE A 270 -19.73 -8.26 10.37
CA ILE A 270 -20.77 -8.05 9.37
C ILE A 270 -22.06 -8.70 9.88
N ASP A 271 -23.18 -7.99 9.75
CA ASP A 271 -24.50 -8.53 10.13
C ASP A 271 -24.84 -9.77 9.29
N GLN A 272 -25.24 -10.84 9.98
CA GLN A 272 -25.62 -12.12 9.39
C GLN A 272 -26.86 -12.00 8.49
N ALA A 273 -27.72 -11.00 8.74
CA ALA A 273 -28.93 -10.77 7.95
C ALA A 273 -28.68 -10.09 6.59
N LEU A 274 -27.49 -9.51 6.37
CA LEU A 274 -27.17 -8.86 5.10
C LEU A 274 -27.03 -9.89 3.96
N PRO A 275 -27.44 -9.56 2.73
CA PRO A 275 -27.12 -10.35 1.54
C PRO A 275 -25.61 -10.59 1.40
N PRO A 276 -25.16 -11.62 0.68
CA PRO A 276 -23.75 -11.78 0.31
C PRO A 276 -23.18 -10.52 -0.34
N ILE A 277 -21.91 -10.22 -0.10
CA ILE A 277 -21.26 -8.98 -0.60
C ILE A 277 -21.36 -8.77 -2.12
N LEU A 278 -21.47 -9.86 -2.89
CA LEU A 278 -21.61 -9.82 -4.35
C LEU A 278 -23.05 -9.56 -4.82
N GLU A 279 -24.01 -9.51 -3.90
CA GLU A 279 -25.45 -9.31 -4.15
C GLU A 279 -25.97 -7.99 -3.53
N ARG A 280 -25.08 -7.15 -2.99
CA ARG A 280 -25.43 -5.86 -2.36
C ARG A 280 -25.38 -4.70 -3.35
#